data_AF-A0A926J8R2-F1
#
_entry.id   AF-A0A926J8R2-F1
#
_cell.length_a   1.000
_cell.length_b   1.000
_cell.length_c   1.000
_cell.angle_alpha   90.00
_cell.angle_beta   90.00
_cell.angle_gamma   90.00
#
_symmetry.space_group_name_H-M   'P 1'
#
loop_
_entity.id
_entity.type
_entity.pdbx_description
1 polymer ?
#
loop_
_entity_poly.entity_id
_entity_poly.type
_entity_poly.pdbx_seq_one_letter_code
_entity_poly.pdbx_strand_id
1 'polypeptide(L)'
;MLAAESDTLARKTISAATQLAIWEIVHDSQDTPYDTTSGDLFTVGGNSGDARALANTYLQKIADGSWTAIAGHKLQVLFAGDNQSQVYVTAVPEPASWLTMIGGFALVGGAVRRRRVTAYKAA
;
A
#
# COMPACT_ATOMS: atom_id res chain seq x y z
N MET A 1 18.89 14.24 -1.37
CA MET A 1 18.34 14.60 -0.05
C MET A 1 16.89 15.05 -0.18
N LEU A 2 16.59 16.09 -0.97
CA LEU A 2 15.24 16.64 -1.18
C LEU A 2 14.18 15.61 -1.65
N ALA A 3 14.54 14.69 -2.56
CA ALA A 3 13.63 13.64 -3.04
C ALA A 3 13.28 12.58 -1.97
N ALA A 4 14.19 12.31 -1.05
CA ALA A 4 13.95 11.39 0.06
C ALA A 4 13.04 12.04 1.11
N GLU A 5 13.21 13.35 1.34
CA GLU A 5 12.35 14.11 2.25
C GLU A 5 10.91 14.18 1.72
N SER A 6 10.71 14.47 0.43
CA SER A 6 9.36 14.45 -0.18
C SER A 6 8.70 13.07 -0.10
N ASP A 7 9.46 11.98 -0.29
CA ASP A 7 8.95 10.62 -0.13
C ASP A 7 8.53 10.34 1.33
N THR A 8 9.35 10.74 2.30
CA THR A 8 9.00 10.56 3.71
C THR A 8 7.77 11.37 4.13
N LEU A 9 7.59 12.58 3.59
CA LEU A 9 6.41 13.39 3.82
C LEU A 9 5.16 12.72 3.23
N ALA A 10 5.23 12.24 1.99
CA ALA A 10 4.13 11.52 1.35
C ALA A 10 3.70 10.29 2.16
N ARG A 11 4.66 9.48 2.62
CA ARG A 11 4.39 8.31 3.47
C ARG A 11 3.73 8.68 4.80
N LYS A 12 4.18 9.75 5.45
CA LYS A 12 3.56 10.26 6.69
C LYS A 12 2.11 10.68 6.44
N THR A 13 1.85 11.42 5.36
CA THR A 13 0.49 11.84 4.97
C THR A 13 -0.42 10.65 4.71
N ILE A 14 0.05 9.63 3.98
CA ILE A 14 -0.72 8.40 3.74
C ILE A 14 -1.03 7.66 5.04
N SER A 15 -0.04 7.53 5.95
CA SER A 15 -0.27 6.87 7.24
C SER A 15 -1.27 7.62 8.12
N ALA A 16 -1.18 8.96 8.16
CA ALA A 16 -2.11 9.80 8.91
C ALA A 16 -3.51 9.73 8.31
N ALA A 17 -3.65 9.84 6.98
CA ALA A 17 -4.93 9.74 6.28
C ALA A 17 -5.61 8.38 6.52
N THR A 18 -4.83 7.30 6.46
CA THR A 18 -5.33 5.94 6.74
C THR A 18 -5.85 5.83 8.17
N GLN A 19 -5.11 6.34 9.15
CA GLN A 19 -5.55 6.38 10.54
C GLN A 19 -6.82 7.20 10.69
N LEU A 20 -6.86 8.41 10.14
CA LEU A 20 -8.03 9.30 10.20
C LEU A 20 -9.27 8.63 9.63
N ALA A 21 -9.18 8.02 8.46
CA ALA A 21 -10.31 7.33 7.84
C ALA A 21 -10.80 6.14 8.67
N ILE A 22 -9.89 5.38 9.31
CA ILE A 22 -10.29 4.26 10.18
C ILE A 22 -10.98 4.78 11.43
N TRP A 23 -10.44 5.81 12.08
CA TRP A 23 -11.06 6.40 13.27
C TRP A 23 -12.42 7.00 12.95
N GLU A 24 -12.54 7.66 11.80
CA GLU A 24 -13.83 8.17 11.30
C GLU A 24 -14.86 7.04 11.22
N ILE A 25 -14.56 5.95 10.51
CA ILE A 25 -15.50 4.83 10.34
C ILE A 25 -15.89 4.20 11.69
N VAL A 26 -14.97 4.13 12.65
CA VAL A 26 -15.20 3.46 13.93
C VAL A 26 -15.93 4.37 14.93
N HIS A 27 -15.77 5.70 14.83
CA HIS A 27 -16.29 6.66 15.82
C HIS A 27 -17.42 7.53 15.32
N ASP A 28 -17.64 7.64 14.01
CA ASP A 28 -18.81 8.33 13.50
C ASP A 28 -20.06 7.54 13.88
N SER A 29 -20.88 8.15 14.73
CA SER A 29 -22.09 7.55 15.28
C SER A 29 -23.36 7.99 14.55
N GLN A 30 -23.22 8.83 13.51
CA GLN A 30 -24.33 9.37 12.74
C GLN A 30 -24.47 8.71 11.37
N ASP A 31 -25.70 8.61 10.85
CA ASP A 31 -26.01 8.16 9.49
C ASP A 31 -25.64 9.20 8.40
N THR A 32 -24.68 10.08 8.69
CA THR A 32 -24.18 11.07 7.75
C THR A 32 -23.05 10.50 6.88
N PRO A 33 -22.78 11.06 5.70
CA PRO A 33 -21.60 10.69 4.94
C PRO A 33 -20.34 10.97 5.78
N TYR A 34 -19.44 9.98 5.87
CA TYR A 34 -18.18 10.09 6.60
C TYR A 34 -17.39 11.35 6.19
N ASP A 35 -16.97 12.15 7.18
CA ASP A 35 -16.20 13.38 6.96
C ASP A 35 -15.28 13.69 8.14
N THR A 36 -13.97 13.57 7.90
CA THR A 36 -12.97 13.88 8.94
C THR A 36 -12.98 15.33 9.40
N THR A 37 -13.68 16.24 8.71
CA THR A 37 -13.77 17.67 9.05
C THR A 37 -14.92 18.08 9.96
N SER A 38 -15.89 17.21 10.17
CA SER A 38 -17.06 17.46 11.00
C SER A 38 -17.44 16.19 11.79
N GLY A 39 -18.57 16.20 12.50
CA GLY A 39 -19.03 15.02 13.25
C GLY A 39 -18.33 14.80 14.60
N ASP A 40 -18.25 13.53 15.00
CA ASP A 40 -17.84 13.10 16.34
C ASP A 40 -16.32 12.86 16.48
N LEU A 41 -15.59 12.79 15.36
CA LEU A 41 -14.14 12.63 15.34
C LEU A 41 -13.43 13.98 15.52
N PHE A 42 -12.73 14.14 16.64
CA PHE A 42 -11.88 15.32 16.90
C PHE A 42 -10.40 14.96 16.79
N THR A 43 -9.66 15.71 15.96
CA THR A 43 -8.20 15.53 15.76
C THR A 43 -7.44 16.75 16.25
N VAL A 44 -6.34 16.56 17.00
CA VAL A 44 -5.50 17.66 17.49
C VAL A 44 -4.03 17.46 17.12
N GLY A 45 -3.36 18.53 16.68
CA GLY A 45 -1.92 18.56 16.33
C GLY A 45 -1.55 18.08 14.91
N GLY A 46 -0.40 18.57 14.39
CA GLY A 46 0.18 18.18 13.09
C GLY A 46 -0.51 18.79 11.86
N ASN A 47 0.16 18.82 10.69
CA ASN A 47 -0.38 19.33 9.42
C ASN A 47 -1.48 18.38 8.90
N SER A 48 -2.66 18.51 9.47
CA SER A 48 -3.79 17.62 9.28
C SER A 48 -4.56 17.90 7.97
N GLY A 49 -4.35 19.06 7.33
CA GLY A 49 -5.06 19.45 6.11
C GLY A 49 -4.94 18.44 4.97
N ASP A 50 -3.71 18.13 4.54
CA ASP A 50 -3.48 17.18 3.43
C ASP A 50 -3.89 15.75 3.80
N ALA A 51 -3.67 15.35 5.05
CA ALA A 51 -4.06 14.03 5.53
C ALA A 51 -5.58 13.86 5.63
N ARG A 52 -6.31 14.90 6.07
CA ARG A 52 -7.79 14.94 6.12
C ARG A 52 -8.38 14.93 4.72
N ALA A 53 -7.84 15.75 3.82
CA ALA A 53 -8.27 15.74 2.43
C ALA A 53 -8.10 14.33 1.81
N LEU A 54 -6.94 13.70 2.00
CA LEU A 54 -6.69 12.34 1.52
C LEU A 54 -7.60 11.31 2.20
N ALA A 55 -7.84 11.40 3.51
CA ALA A 55 -8.75 10.52 4.23
C ALA A 55 -10.19 10.62 3.69
N ASN A 56 -10.68 11.84 3.47
CA ASN A 56 -12.00 12.08 2.88
C ASN A 56 -12.12 11.45 1.48
N THR A 57 -11.06 11.43 0.66
CA THR A 57 -11.10 10.70 -0.61
C THR A 57 -11.25 9.18 -0.45
N TYR A 58 -10.69 8.59 0.61
CA TYR A 58 -10.85 7.17 0.90
C TYR A 58 -12.28 6.86 1.36
N LEU A 59 -12.81 7.71 2.25
CA LEU A 59 -14.16 7.61 2.79
C LEU A 59 -15.23 7.77 1.70
N GLN A 60 -15.06 8.72 0.78
CA GLN A 60 -15.94 8.88 -0.39
C GLN A 60 -15.98 7.63 -1.27
N LYS A 61 -14.82 6.99 -1.53
CA LYS A 61 -14.79 5.74 -2.31
C LYS A 61 -15.55 4.61 -1.63
N ILE A 62 -15.60 4.59 -0.29
CA ILE A 62 -16.40 3.63 0.47
C ILE A 62 -17.89 3.98 0.32
N ALA A 63 -18.25 5.25 0.53
CA ALA A 63 -19.63 5.73 0.43
C ALA A 63 -20.25 5.50 -0.95
N ASP A 64 -19.50 5.77 -2.02
CA ASP A 64 -19.95 5.62 -3.40
C ASP A 64 -19.74 4.19 -3.96
N GLY A 65 -19.33 3.24 -3.12
CA GLY A 65 -19.08 1.85 -3.52
C GLY A 65 -17.97 1.66 -4.56
N SER A 66 -17.13 2.68 -4.79
CA SER A 66 -16.07 2.72 -5.79
C SER A 66 -14.71 2.26 -5.26
N TRP A 67 -14.67 1.67 -4.06
CA TRP A 67 -13.46 1.12 -3.47
C TRP A 67 -12.94 -0.06 -4.29
N THR A 68 -11.64 -0.03 -4.62
CA THR A 68 -10.96 -1.13 -5.30
C THR A 68 -9.69 -1.49 -4.55
N ALA A 69 -9.44 -2.79 -4.41
CA ALA A 69 -8.23 -3.29 -3.78
C ALA A 69 -7.00 -2.94 -4.65
N ILE A 70 -5.94 -2.45 -4.00
CA ILE A 70 -4.67 -2.21 -4.69
C ILE A 70 -3.95 -3.56 -4.85
N ALA A 71 -3.75 -3.98 -6.10
CA ALA A 71 -3.02 -5.21 -6.41
C ALA A 71 -1.61 -5.18 -5.79
N GLY A 72 -1.16 -6.32 -5.26
CA GLY A 72 0.17 -6.46 -4.66
C GLY A 72 0.35 -5.76 -3.31
N HIS A 73 -0.72 -5.26 -2.67
CA HIS A 73 -0.64 -4.60 -1.37
C HIS A 73 -1.50 -5.32 -0.33
N LYS A 74 -1.07 -5.27 0.94
CA LYS A 74 -1.79 -5.82 2.09
C LYS A 74 -1.87 -4.79 3.22
N LEU A 75 -2.99 -4.80 3.93
CA LEU A 75 -3.12 -4.12 5.21
C LEU A 75 -2.45 -4.97 6.29
N GLN A 76 -1.64 -4.33 7.13
CA GLN A 76 -1.05 -4.91 8.32
C GLN A 76 -1.47 -4.08 9.54
N VAL A 77 -1.64 -4.76 10.66
CA VAL A 77 -2.02 -4.15 11.94
C VAL A 77 -0.90 -4.43 12.93
N LEU A 78 -0.29 -3.38 13.48
CA LEU A 78 0.45 -3.47 14.72
C LEU A 78 -0.57 -3.35 15.85
N PHE A 79 -0.89 -4.50 16.45
CA PHE A 79 -1.80 -4.53 17.58
C PHE A 79 -1.08 -4.04 18.84
N ALA A 80 -1.78 -3.22 19.63
CA ALA A 80 -1.39 -2.87 20.98
C ALA A 80 -2.60 -3.08 21.90
N GLY A 81 -2.39 -3.76 23.03
CA GLY A 81 -3.46 -4.11 23.97
C GLY A 81 -3.99 -2.90 24.73
N ASP A 82 -3.08 -2.07 25.23
CA ASP A 82 -3.40 -0.90 26.07
C ASP A 82 -3.15 0.44 25.36
N ASN A 83 -2.76 0.40 24.08
CA ASN A 83 -2.45 1.59 23.28
C ASN A 83 -3.17 1.53 21.93
N GLN A 84 -3.12 2.65 21.19
CA GLN A 84 -3.64 2.72 19.84
C GLN A 84 -2.95 1.69 18.93
N SER A 85 -3.74 0.77 18.39
CA SER A 85 -3.30 -0.12 17.32
C SER A 85 -3.12 0.66 16.02
N GLN A 86 -2.03 0.39 15.30
CA GLN A 86 -1.71 1.10 14.07
C GLN A 86 -1.94 0.20 12.86
N VAL A 87 -2.68 0.71 11.89
CA VAL A 87 -2.93 0.07 10.60
C VAL A 87 -2.12 0.81 9.54
N TYR A 88 -1.40 0.05 8.71
CA TYR A 88 -0.57 0.57 7.64
C TYR A 88 -0.62 -0.37 6.43
N VAL A 89 -0.32 0.19 5.26
CA VAL A 89 -0.27 -0.55 4.00
C VAL A 89 1.16 -1.01 3.74
N THR A 90 1.32 -2.26 3.35
CA THR A 90 2.60 -2.84 2.93
C THR A 90 2.52 -3.39 1.51
N ALA A 91 3.57 -3.18 0.74
CA ALA A 91 3.74 -3.84 -0.55
C ALA A 91 4.15 -5.30 -0.30
N VAL A 92 3.45 -6.22 -0.95
CA VAL A 92 3.84 -7.63 -1.01
C VAL A 92 4.78 -7.79 -2.21
N PRO A 93 6.04 -8.21 -1.99
CA PRO A 93 6.92 -8.54 -3.10
C PRO A 93 6.26 -9.64 -3.93
N GLU A 94 6.13 -9.46 -5.24
CA GLU A 94 5.57 -10.49 -6.12
C GLU A 94 6.46 -11.74 -6.06
N PRO A 95 6.07 -12.82 -5.34
CA PRO A 95 6.98 -13.92 -5.06
C PRO A 95 7.34 -14.70 -6.34
N ALA A 96 6.49 -14.58 -7.36
CA ALA A 96 6.67 -15.21 -8.65
C ALA A 96 7.63 -14.45 -9.57
N SER A 97 7.82 -13.14 -9.40
CA SER A 97 8.58 -12.33 -10.37
C SER A 97 10.06 -12.69 -10.40
N TRP A 98 10.58 -13.18 -9.28
CA TRP A 98 11.96 -13.68 -9.20
C TRP A 98 12.07 -15.08 -9.79
N LEU A 99 11.07 -15.94 -9.55
CA LEU A 99 11.03 -17.29 -10.11
C LEU A 99 10.82 -17.27 -11.63
N THR A 100 10.01 -16.36 -12.16
CA THR A 100 9.81 -16.18 -13.61
C THR A 100 11.04 -15.56 -14.26
N MET A 101 11.72 -14.62 -13.59
CA MET A 101 12.99 -14.06 -14.08
C MET A 101 14.08 -15.14 -14.13
N ILE A 102 14.27 -15.89 -13.04
CA ILE A 102 15.22 -17.01 -12.98
C ILE A 102 14.82 -18.08 -14.00
N GLY A 103 13.55 -18.42 -14.11
CA GLY A 103 13.02 -19.37 -15.08
C GLY A 103 13.30 -18.93 -16.52
N GLY A 104 13.07 -17.66 -16.84
CA GLY A 104 13.38 -17.07 -18.14
C GLY A 104 14.87 -17.17 -18.48
N PHE A 105 15.75 -16.80 -17.53
CA PHE A 105 17.19 -16.94 -17.73
C PHE A 105 17.66 -18.39 -17.84
N ALA A 106 17.08 -19.30 -17.05
CA ALA A 106 17.39 -20.72 -17.11
C ALA A 106 17.00 -21.33 -18.47
N LEU A 107 15.84 -20.94 -19.01
CA LEU A 107 15.39 -21.40 -20.33
C LEU A 107 16.30 -20.87 -21.46
N VAL A 108 16.61 -19.57 -21.46
CA VAL A 108 17.49 -18.96 -22.47
C VAL A 108 18.90 -19.55 -22.38
N GLY A 109 19.49 -19.61 -21.18
CA GLY A 109 20.81 -20.19 -20.97
C GLY A 109 20.88 -21.67 -21.33
N GLY A 110 19.84 -22.44 -21.00
CA GLY A 110 19.71 -23.85 -21.37
C GLY A 110 19.66 -24.07 -22.88
N ALA A 111 18.91 -23.24 -23.61
CA ALA A 111 18.83 -23.31 -25.07
C ALA A 111 20.18 -23.00 -25.75
N VAL A 112 20.91 -21.98 -25.28
CA VAL A 112 22.24 -21.63 -25.80
C VAL A 112 23.26 -22.75 -25.54
N ARG A 113 23.25 -23.34 -24.34
CA ARG A 113 24.15 -24.44 -23.98
C ARG A 113 23.96 -25.68 -24.84
N ARG A 114 22.71 -26.04 -25.16
CA ARG A 114 22.41 -27.19 -26.03
C ARG A 114 23.01 -27.04 -27.43
N ARG A 115 22.95 -25.83 -28.02
CA ARG A 115 23.52 -25.57 -29.36
C ARG A 115 25.04 -25.77 -29.40
N ARG A 116 25.76 -25.37 -28.34
CA ARG A 116 27.22 -25.53 -28.26
C ARG A 116 27.65 -26.99 -28.15
N VAL A 117 26.92 -27.83 -27.41
CA VAL A 117 27.24 -29.26 -27.26
C VAL A 117 27.04 -30.03 -28.57
N THR A 118 25.99 -29.71 -29.34
CA THR A 118 25.77 -30.34 -30.65
C THR A 118 26.85 -29.95 -31.66
N ALA A 119 27.30 -28.68 -31.66
CA ALA A 119 28.40 -28.24 -32.52
C ALA A 119 29.73 -28.90 -32.16
N TYR A 120 30.02 -29.13 -30.87
CA TYR A 120 31.24 -29.82 -30.43
C TYR A 120 31.25 -31.32 -30.77
N LYS A 121 30.09 -31.97 -30.93
CA LYS A 121 30.00 -33.38 -31.35
C LYS A 121 30.00 -33.58 -32.87
N ALA A 122 29.89 -32.50 -33.65
CA ALA A 122 29.86 -32.54 -35.11
C ALA A 122 31.17 -32.06 -35.77
N ALA A 123 32.15 -31.63 -34.97
CA ALA A 123 33.51 -31.31 -35.37
C ALA A 123 34.46 -32.44 -34.95
#